data_AF-A0A9W9F6F8-F1
#
_entry.id   AF-A0A9W9F6F8-F1
#
_cell.length_a   1.000
_cell.length_b   1.000
_cell.length_c   1.000
_cell.angle_alpha   90.00
_cell.angle_beta   90.00
_cell.angle_gamma   90.00
#
_symmetry.space_group_name_H-M   'P 1'
#
loop_
_entity.id
_entity.type
_entity.pdbx_description
1 polymer ?
#
loop_
_entity_poly.entity_id
_entity_poly.type
_entity_poly.pdbx_seq_one_letter_code
_entity_poly.pdbx_strand_id
1 'polypeptide(L)' 'MSLLGKKFPGLLGQPMTPFFAAGVIVLYGVNSLQNALSNTAEFKNDPRNPNAKSGKADH' A
#
# COMPACT_ATOMS: atom_id res chain seq x y z
N MET A 1 -20.02 23.57 24.72
CA MET A 1 -18.80 22.75 24.93
C MET A 1 -18.68 21.80 23.74
N SER A 2 -17.48 21.58 23.20
CA SER A 2 -17.27 20.62 22.10
C SER A 2 -17.66 19.20 22.54
N LEU A 3 -18.38 18.47 21.69
CA LEU A 3 -18.79 17.07 21.90
C LEU A 3 -17.61 16.09 22.03
N LEU A 4 -16.40 16.50 21.64
CA LEU A 4 -15.20 15.65 21.57
C LEU A 4 -14.20 15.88 22.70
N GLY A 5 -14.57 16.64 23.75
CA GLY A 5 -13.64 17.01 24.82
C GLY A 5 -12.52 17.95 24.35
N LYS A 6 -11.59 18.30 25.25
CA LYS A 6 -10.42 19.12 24.89
C LYS A 6 -9.36 18.24 24.23
N LYS A 7 -8.90 18.64 23.04
CA LYS A 7 -7.72 18.06 22.39
C LYS A 7 -6.45 18.67 22.97
N PHE A 8 -5.54 17.82 23.46
CA PHE A 8 -4.23 18.24 23.93
C PHE A 8 -3.17 18.02 22.84
N PRO A 9 -2.31 19.01 22.54
CA PRO A 9 -1.26 18.86 21.54
C PRO A 9 -0.11 18.01 22.10
N GLY A 10 -0.15 16.70 21.84
CA GLY A 10 0.97 15.79 22.10
C GLY A 10 1.98 15.78 20.95
N LEU A 11 3.26 15.57 21.27
CA LEU A 11 4.35 15.50 20.30
C LEU A 11 4.39 14.13 19.60
N LEU A 12 3.33 13.77 18.86
CA LEU A 12 3.26 12.46 18.18
C LEU A 12 3.99 12.44 16.83
N GLY A 13 3.88 13.50 16.04
CA GLY A 13 4.40 13.50 14.66
C GLY A 13 5.91 13.27 14.56
N GLN A 14 6.69 14.02 15.35
CA GLN A 14 8.16 13.99 15.30
C GLN A 14 8.79 12.65 15.73
N PRO A 15 8.40 12.00 16.84
CA PRO A 15 8.93 10.67 17.15
C PRO A 15 8.37 9.58 16.22
N MET A 16 7.21 9.80 15.60
CA MET A 16 6.62 8.83 14.68
C MET A 16 7.20 8.88 13.25
N THR A 17 7.88 9.95 12.87
CA THR A 17 8.44 10.14 11.52
C THR A 17 9.22 8.93 10.96
N PRO A 18 10.15 8.28 11.69
CA PRO A 18 10.85 7.11 11.16
C PRO A 18 9.92 5.93 10.87
N PHE A 19 8.85 5.75 11.64
CA PHE A 19 7.87 4.69 11.40
C PHE A 19 6.99 4.98 10.20
N PHE A 20 6.58 6.24 10.00
CA PHE A 20 5.87 6.64 8.78
C PHE A 20 6.75 6.46 7.53
N ALA A 21 8.02 6.87 7.60
CA ALA A 21 8.97 6.67 6.51
C ALA A 21 9.14 5.17 6.19
N ALA A 22 9.36 4.34 7.22
CA ALA A 22 9.45 2.89 7.05
C ALA A 22 8.18 2.30 6.44
N GLY A 23 7.00 2.73 6.90
CA GLY A 23 5.71 2.30 6.36
C GLY A 23 5.56 2.62 4.87
N VAL A 24 5.96 3.82 4.43
CA VAL A 24 5.94 4.19 3.01
C VAL A 24 6.93 3.35 2.19
N ILE A 25 8.13 3.12 2.70
CA ILE A 25 9.15 2.30 2.02
C ILE A 25 8.65 0.86 1.84
N VAL A 26 8.11 0.25 2.91
CA VAL A 26 7.59 -1.11 2.86
C VAL A 26 6.38 -1.21 1.93
N LEU A 27 5.47 -0.23 1.99
CA LEU A 27 4.31 -0.19 1.10
C LEU A 27 4.73 -0.18 -0.37
N TYR A 28 5.69 0.67 -0.73
CA TYR A 28 6.24 0.71 -2.09
C TYR A 28 6.90 -0.61 -2.48
N GLY A 29 7.74 -1.17 -1.59
CA GLY A 29 8.40 -2.45 -1.81
C GLY A 29 7.40 -3.59 -2.05
N VAL A 30 6.43 -3.77 -1.15
CA VAL A 30 5.41 -4.82 -1.27
C VAL A 30 4.56 -4.63 -2.53
N ASN A 31 4.14 -3.40 -2.84
CA ASN A 31 3.35 -3.13 -4.04
C ASN A 31 4.13 -3.49 -5.33
N SER A 32 5.40 -3.11 -5.42
CA SER A 32 6.25 -3.44 -6.57
C SER A 32 6.47 -4.95 -6.73
N LEU A 33 6.74 -5.66 -5.63
CA LEU A 33 6.93 -7.11 -5.63
C LEU A 33 5.63 -7.85 -5.96
N GLN A 34 4.50 -7.41 -5.42
CA GLN A 34 3.20 -7.99 -5.75
C GLN A 34 2.91 -7.89 -7.24
N ASN A 35 3.19 -6.75 -7.86
CA ASN A 35 3.00 -6.58 -9.30
C ASN A 35 3.93 -7.50 -10.12
N ALA A 36 5.18 -7.69 -9.70
CA ALA A 36 6.09 -8.62 -10.37
C ALA A 36 5.62 -10.08 -10.25
N LEU A 37 5.26 -10.51 -9.02
CA LEU A 37 4.88 -11.88 -8.72
C LEU A 37 3.54 -12.28 -9.34
N SER A 38 2.58 -11.36 -9.41
CA SER A 38 1.28 -11.59 -10.05
C SER A 38 1.39 -11.82 -11.57
N ASN A 39 2.48 -11.42 -12.22
CA ASN A 39 2.71 -11.65 -13.65
C ASN A 39 3.54 -12.91 -13.95
N THR A 40 3.87 -13.72 -12.93
CA THR A 40 4.56 -15.00 -13.12
C THR A 40 3.66 -16.02 -13.83
N ALA A 41 4.26 -17.05 -14.43
CA ALA A 41 3.54 -18.04 -15.21
C ALA A 41 2.42 -18.76 -14.42
N GLU A 42 2.64 -18.97 -13.12
CA GLU A 42 1.68 -19.63 -12.22
C GLU A 42 0.43 -18.77 -11.98
N PHE A 43 0.62 -17.45 -11.79
CA PHE A 43 -0.44 -16.56 -11.28
C PHE A 43 -1.03 -15.61 -12.34
N LYS A 44 -0.40 -15.48 -13.52
CA LYS A 44 -0.85 -14.55 -14.57
C LYS A 44 -2.27 -14.82 -15.07
N ASN A 45 -2.70 -16.08 -15.05
CA ASN A 45 -4.01 -16.51 -15.55
C ASN A 45 -5.02 -16.81 -14.44
N ASP A 46 -4.71 -16.54 -13.16
CA ASP A 46 -5.70 -16.72 -12.08
C ASP A 46 -6.83 -15.67 -12.26
N PRO A 47 -8.11 -16.06 -12.32
CA PRO A 47 -9.24 -15.12 -12.48
C PRO A 47 -9.39 -14.12 -11.33
N ARG A 48 -8.74 -14.36 -10.19
CA ARG A 48 -8.68 -13.46 -9.04
C ARG A 48 -7.54 -12.44 -9.16
N ASN A 49 -6.59 -12.64 -10.07
CA ASN A 49 -5.51 -11.70 -10.30
C ASN A 49 -6.07 -10.42 -10.94
N PRO A 50 -5.96 -9.26 -10.29
CA PRO A 50 -6.44 -8.00 -10.86
C PRO A 50 -5.75 -7.65 -12.19
N ASN A 51 -4.51 -8.11 -12.39
CA ASN A 51 -3.77 -7.88 -13.63
C ASN A 51 -4.32 -8.68 -14.81
N ALA A 52 -4.98 -9.82 -14.55
CA ALA A 52 -5.61 -10.63 -15.60
C ALA A 52 -6.87 -9.96 -16.17
N LYS A 53 -7.50 -9.05 -15.41
CA LYS A 53 -8.70 -8.30 -15.83
C LYS A 53 -8.35 -7.00 -16.54
N SER A 54 -7.17 -6.44 -16.29
CA SER A 54 -6.62 -5.33 -17.05
C SER A 54 -5.99 -5.84 -18.34
N GLY A 55 -6.81 -6.39 -19.24
CA GLY A 55 -6.40 -6.64 -20.61
C GLY A 55 -6.08 -5.32 -21.30
N LYS A 56 -4.87 -4.78 -21.09
CA LYS A 56 -4.21 -4.07 -22.17
C LYS A 56 -3.93 -5.14 -23.21
N ALA A 57 -4.68 -5.07 -24.30
CA ALA A 57 -4.35 -5.83 -25.49
C ALA A 57 -2.90 -5.51 -25.84
N ASP A 58 -2.03 -6.51 -25.74
CA ASP A 58 -0.68 -6.43 -26.26
C ASP A 58 -0.79 -6.16 -27.76
N HIS A 59 -0.24 -5.01 -28.19
CA HIS A 59 0.19 -4.77 -29.57
C HIS A 59 1.68 -5.09 -29.64
#